data_AF-A0A914NCR0-F1
#
_entry.id   AF-A0A914NCR0-F1
#
_cell.length_a   1.000
_cell.length_b   1.000
_cell.length_c   1.000
_cell.angle_alpha   90.00
_cell.angle_beta   90.00
_cell.angle_gamma   90.00
#
_symmetry.space_group_name_H-M   'P 1'
#
loop_
_entity.id
_entity.type
_entity.pdbx_description
1 polymer ?
#
loop_
_entity_poly.entity_id
_entity_poly.type
_entity_poly.pdbx_seq_one_letter_code
_entity_poly.pdbx_strand_id
1 'polypeptide(L)'
;MNPKQKYIKKISFGIGCCDFDSPYRLEGENAQIIQVTGSEFKSFKYFEDSREEIQKIFEFNEDIKLAADEAAEGIFRNYTPEHRLCLHTHRHEYIEAGQASTLEFIEGSIKFVMKRLESTNLKNIAIIFFGSDKNFLYEIEPEEGHNIYIPSINNTSVYLYFGIKYCDSLIITAPCSGFAWWMGYLMPENKNGNIFYNNCNGYCKCNKQFVQNYFMPNWVPLYKNKTDGVN
;
A
#
# COMPACT_ATOMS: atom_id res chain seq x y z
N MET A 1 -3.75 22.88 45.77
CA MET A 1 -3.57 23.29 44.36
C MET A 1 -4.59 22.54 43.54
N ASN A 2 -5.49 23.26 42.85
CA ASN A 2 -6.51 22.65 41.99
C ASN A 2 -5.82 22.18 40.70
N PRO A 3 -5.97 20.92 40.25
CA PRO A 3 -5.43 20.50 38.97
C PRO A 3 -6.10 21.33 37.87
N LYS A 4 -5.31 22.12 37.13
CA LYS A 4 -5.81 22.89 35.97
C LYS A 4 -6.54 21.90 35.06
N GLN A 5 -7.86 22.02 34.96
CA GLN A 5 -8.68 21.24 34.06
C GLN A 5 -8.18 21.54 32.65
N LYS A 6 -7.56 20.54 31.99
CA LYS A 6 -7.07 20.70 30.61
C LYS A 6 -8.28 21.05 29.74
N TYR A 7 -8.26 22.22 29.11
CA TYR A 7 -9.33 22.61 28.21
C TYR A 7 -9.17 21.84 26.89
N ILE A 8 -10.04 20.84 26.72
CA ILE A 8 -10.12 19.99 25.54
C ILE A 8 -11.23 20.52 24.65
N LYS A 9 -10.91 20.89 23.42
CA LYS A 9 -11.90 21.28 22.40
C LYS A 9 -12.10 20.13 21.43
N LYS A 10 -13.36 19.72 21.24
CA LYS A 10 -13.72 18.71 20.24
C LYS A 10 -14.02 19.40 18.91
N ILE A 11 -13.38 18.94 17.84
CA ILE A 11 -13.54 19.51 16.50
C ILE A 11 -13.85 18.38 15.51
N SER A 12 -14.90 18.57 14.72
CA SER A 12 -15.19 17.77 13.54
C SER A 12 -14.08 18.00 12.53
N PHE A 13 -13.20 17.02 12.29
CA PHE A 13 -12.05 17.10 11.39
C PHE A 13 -11.76 15.74 10.75
N GLY A 14 -11.55 15.69 9.44
CA GLY A 14 -11.26 14.46 8.70
C GLY A 14 -12.44 13.46 8.69
N ILE A 15 -13.68 13.96 8.59
CA ILE A 15 -14.89 13.12 8.65
C ILE A 15 -15.16 12.38 7.33
N GLY A 16 -14.83 12.98 6.19
CA GLY A 16 -15.02 12.37 4.88
C GLY A 16 -13.95 11.30 4.60
N CYS A 17 -14.35 10.14 4.08
CA CYS A 17 -13.37 9.24 3.45
C CYS A 17 -12.73 9.99 2.30
N CYS A 18 -11.40 9.96 2.33
CA CYS A 18 -10.61 10.15 1.12
C CYS A 18 -10.65 11.60 0.63
N ASP A 19 -11.16 12.49 1.48
CA ASP A 19 -11.09 13.92 1.36
C ASP A 19 -9.92 14.46 2.20
N PHE A 20 -9.36 15.58 1.73
CA PHE A 20 -8.29 16.27 2.44
C PHE A 20 -8.88 17.45 3.20
N ASP A 21 -8.85 17.33 4.52
CA ASP A 21 -9.29 18.36 5.44
C ASP A 21 -8.06 19.07 6.00
N SER A 22 -7.74 20.23 5.45
CA SER A 22 -6.48 20.91 5.73
C SER A 22 -6.25 21.14 7.24
N PRO A 23 -5.15 20.62 7.84
CA PRO A 23 -4.82 20.87 9.24
C PRO A 23 -4.68 22.35 9.59
N TYR A 24 -4.37 23.20 8.61
CA TYR A 24 -4.25 24.66 8.78
C TYR A 24 -5.53 25.30 9.32
N ARG A 25 -6.71 24.70 9.14
CA ARG A 25 -7.95 25.26 9.72
C ARG A 25 -8.04 25.06 11.24
N LEU A 26 -7.17 24.25 11.82
CA LEU A 26 -7.01 24.10 13.26
C LEU A 26 -6.06 25.17 13.83
N GLU A 27 -5.35 25.93 12.98
CA GLU A 27 -4.54 27.06 13.42
C GLU A 27 -5.45 28.16 13.98
N GLY A 28 -5.09 28.67 15.15
CA GLY A 28 -5.90 29.68 15.86
C GLY A 28 -6.97 29.11 16.79
N GLU A 29 -7.11 27.79 16.86
CA GLU A 29 -7.97 27.16 17.86
C GLU A 29 -7.40 27.35 19.27
N ASN A 30 -8.10 28.15 20.09
CA ASN A 30 -7.69 28.43 21.47
C ASN A 30 -8.00 27.24 22.38
N ALA A 31 -7.20 26.18 22.26
CA ALA A 31 -7.29 24.99 23.11
C ALA A 31 -5.93 24.41 23.49
N GLN A 32 -5.84 23.79 24.67
CA GLN A 32 -4.62 23.07 25.08
C GLN A 32 -4.52 21.71 24.41
N ILE A 33 -5.67 21.07 24.16
CA ILE A 33 -5.79 19.80 23.46
C ILE A 33 -6.95 19.93 22.48
N ILE A 34 -6.69 19.64 21.21
CA ILE A 34 -7.73 19.48 20.19
C ILE A 34 -8.00 17.98 20.05
N GLN A 35 -9.24 17.58 20.30
CA GLN A 35 -9.71 16.24 20.02
C GLN A 35 -10.47 16.25 18.69
N VAL A 36 -9.87 15.66 17.66
CA VAL A 36 -10.51 15.48 16.35
C VAL A 36 -11.43 14.26 16.36
N THR A 37 -12.57 14.35 15.65
CA THR A 37 -13.56 13.25 15.60
C THR A 37 -13.50 12.40 14.34
N GLY A 38 -12.64 12.73 13.37
CA GLY A 38 -12.43 11.93 12.17
C GLY A 38 -11.74 10.62 12.48
N SER A 39 -11.98 9.62 11.62
CA SER A 39 -11.49 8.26 11.80
C SER A 39 -10.60 7.77 10.67
N GLU A 40 -10.55 8.48 9.53
CA GLU A 40 -9.98 7.91 8.32
C GLU A 40 -8.63 8.52 7.94
N PHE A 41 -8.47 9.85 7.92
CA PHE A 41 -7.22 10.52 7.50
C PHE A 41 -6.60 9.93 6.22
N LYS A 42 -7.47 9.52 5.29
CA LYS A 42 -7.17 8.71 4.11
C LYS A 42 -6.75 9.60 2.93
N SER A 43 -5.79 10.51 3.12
CA SER A 43 -5.26 11.33 2.03
C SER A 43 -3.75 11.46 2.15
N PHE A 44 -3.03 11.31 1.03
CA PHE A 44 -1.57 11.50 1.03
C PHE A 44 -1.16 12.92 1.44
N LYS A 45 -2.03 13.91 1.19
CA LYS A 45 -1.81 15.33 1.49
C LYS A 45 -1.63 15.64 2.97
N TYR A 46 -2.08 14.77 3.88
CA TYR A 46 -1.79 14.92 5.31
C TYR A 46 -0.31 14.67 5.65
N PHE A 47 0.41 14.00 4.74
CA PHE A 47 1.70 13.40 5.02
C PHE A 47 2.80 13.85 4.05
N GLU A 48 2.43 14.42 2.90
CA GLU A 48 3.33 14.82 1.81
C GLU A 48 4.49 15.69 2.29
N ASP A 49 4.21 16.72 3.09
CA ASP A 49 5.22 17.66 3.59
C ASP A 49 6.09 17.08 4.74
N SER A 50 5.68 15.95 5.32
CA SER A 50 6.34 15.34 6.49
C SER A 50 6.83 13.92 6.21
N ARG A 51 7.01 13.56 4.94
CA ARG A 51 7.31 12.18 4.54
C ARG A 51 8.58 11.62 5.19
N GLU A 52 9.66 12.39 5.19
CA GLU A 52 10.92 11.98 5.83
C GLU A 52 10.76 11.78 7.35
N GLU A 53 9.99 12.64 8.01
CA GLU A 53 9.72 12.54 9.44
C GLU A 53 8.86 11.31 9.74
N ILE A 54 7.85 11.05 8.91
CA ILE A 54 6.99 9.87 9.04
C ILE A 54 7.81 8.59 8.84
N GLN A 55 8.73 8.55 7.86
CA GLN A 55 9.63 7.42 7.70
C GLN A 55 10.52 7.19 8.92
N LYS A 56 10.99 8.27 9.58
CA LYS A 56 11.76 8.17 10.83
C LYS A 56 10.89 7.70 12.01
N ILE A 57 9.64 8.14 12.10
CA ILE A 57 8.68 7.71 13.14
C ILE A 57 8.33 6.23 12.96
N PHE A 58 8.21 5.77 11.73
CA PHE A 58 7.96 4.36 11.37
C PHE A 58 9.25 3.51 11.39
N GLU A 59 10.12 3.74 12.38
CA GLU A 59 11.24 2.85 12.61
C GLU A 59 10.76 1.52 13.23
N PHE A 60 11.11 0.42 12.57
CA PHE A 60 10.81 -0.92 13.06
C PHE A 60 11.85 -1.34 14.11
N ASN A 61 11.44 -2.13 15.09
CA ASN A 61 12.40 -2.69 16.05
C ASN A 61 13.33 -3.72 15.37
N GLU A 62 14.46 -3.99 15.99
CA GLU A 62 15.49 -4.88 15.42
C GLU A 62 14.99 -6.32 15.20
N ASP A 63 14.11 -6.84 16.06
CA ASP A 63 13.56 -8.20 15.89
C ASP A 63 12.70 -8.32 14.62
N ILE A 64 11.91 -7.29 14.31
CA ILE A 64 11.11 -7.21 13.09
C ILE A 64 12.01 -7.10 11.86
N LYS A 65 13.07 -6.28 11.96
CA LYS A 65 14.05 -6.13 10.89
C LYS A 65 14.74 -7.46 10.61
N LEU A 66 15.23 -8.14 11.65
CA LEU A 66 15.92 -9.43 11.55
C LEU A 66 15.01 -10.51 10.95
N ALA A 67 13.77 -10.64 11.43
CA ALA A 67 12.84 -11.65 10.92
C ALA A 67 12.50 -11.45 9.44
N ALA A 68 12.43 -10.20 8.97
CA ALA A 68 12.22 -9.92 7.55
C ALA A 68 13.46 -10.23 6.71
N ASP A 69 14.64 -9.93 7.24
CA ASP A 69 15.91 -10.21 6.59
C ASP A 69 16.13 -11.73 6.45
N GLU A 70 15.80 -12.52 7.49
CA GLU A 70 15.80 -13.98 7.45
C GLU A 70 14.80 -14.53 6.41
N ALA A 71 13.60 -13.95 6.32
CA ALA A 71 12.62 -14.33 5.31
C ALA A 71 13.11 -14.02 3.89
N ALA A 72 13.75 -12.87 3.69
CA ALA A 72 14.32 -12.48 2.40
C ALA A 72 15.49 -13.38 2.01
N GLU A 73 16.39 -13.69 2.95
CA GLU A 73 17.46 -14.67 2.76
C GLU A 73 16.89 -16.04 2.37
N GLY A 74 15.85 -16.52 3.04
CA GLY A 74 15.20 -17.78 2.69
C GLY A 74 14.70 -17.86 1.23
N ILE A 75 14.30 -16.71 0.67
CA ILE A 75 13.78 -16.60 -0.70
C ILE A 75 14.90 -16.40 -1.72
N PHE A 76 15.85 -15.50 -1.42
CA PHE A 76 16.82 -14.98 -2.39
C PHE A 76 18.24 -15.55 -2.22
N ARG A 77 18.48 -16.47 -1.27
CA ARG A 77 19.82 -17.04 -0.98
C ARG A 77 20.56 -17.53 -2.23
N ASN A 78 19.86 -18.22 -3.13
CA ASN A 78 20.44 -18.83 -4.33
C ASN A 78 20.02 -18.10 -5.61
N TYR A 79 19.39 -16.93 -5.48
CA TYR A 79 18.79 -16.23 -6.60
C TYR A 79 18.70 -14.73 -6.30
N THR A 80 19.43 -13.94 -7.08
CA THR A 80 19.40 -12.49 -6.98
C THR A 80 18.60 -11.91 -8.15
N PRO A 81 17.33 -11.54 -7.95
CA PRO A 81 16.55 -10.88 -8.99
C PRO A 81 17.12 -9.49 -9.30
N GLU A 82 17.01 -9.06 -10.56
CA GLU A 82 17.24 -7.66 -10.94
C GLU A 82 16.14 -6.75 -10.36
N HIS A 83 14.94 -7.29 -10.19
CA HIS A 83 13.78 -6.55 -9.70
C HIS A 83 12.79 -7.43 -8.95
N ARG A 84 12.23 -6.91 -7.85
CA ARG A 84 11.25 -7.60 -7.00
C ARG A 84 9.88 -6.93 -7.11
N LEU A 85 8.99 -7.53 -7.90
CA LEU A 85 7.60 -7.10 -8.05
C LEU A 85 6.76 -7.75 -6.95
N CYS A 86 6.25 -6.95 -6.02
CA CYS A 86 5.38 -7.43 -4.97
C CYS A 86 3.91 -7.21 -5.32
N LEU A 87 3.04 -8.14 -4.90
CA LEU A 87 1.60 -8.08 -5.09
C LEU A 87 0.91 -8.20 -3.73
N HIS A 88 0.15 -7.21 -3.30
CA HIS A 88 -0.66 -7.29 -2.09
C HIS A 88 -2.14 -7.57 -2.39
N THR A 89 -2.66 -8.61 -1.78
CA THR A 89 -4.07 -9.01 -1.80
C THR A 89 -4.70 -8.89 -0.42
N HIS A 90 -5.95 -8.41 -0.37
CA HIS A 90 -6.78 -8.45 0.82
C HIS A 90 -8.18 -8.86 0.40
N ARG A 91 -8.63 -10.04 0.85
CA ARG A 91 -9.85 -10.66 0.33
C ARG A 91 -10.97 -10.80 1.33
N HIS A 92 -10.71 -11.36 2.51
CA HIS A 92 -11.76 -11.73 3.47
C HIS A 92 -12.84 -10.65 3.68
N GLU A 93 -12.45 -9.42 4.05
CA GLU A 93 -13.41 -8.32 4.25
C GLU A 93 -14.00 -7.76 2.94
N TYR A 94 -13.30 -7.90 1.82
CA TYR A 94 -13.74 -7.40 0.51
C TYR A 94 -14.63 -8.40 -0.23
N ILE A 95 -14.54 -9.70 0.04
CA ILE A 95 -15.44 -10.72 -0.54
C ILE A 95 -16.85 -10.47 -0.04
N GLU A 96 -17.03 -10.29 1.28
CA GLU A 96 -18.33 -10.01 1.89
C GLU A 96 -18.95 -8.70 1.38
N ALA A 97 -18.10 -7.72 1.04
CA ALA A 97 -18.52 -6.46 0.45
C ALA A 97 -18.76 -6.53 -1.08
N GLY A 98 -18.43 -7.64 -1.76
CA GLY A 98 -18.48 -7.75 -3.22
C GLY A 98 -17.43 -6.90 -3.96
N GLN A 99 -16.32 -6.59 -3.29
CA GLN A 99 -15.28 -5.64 -3.71
C GLN A 99 -13.90 -6.28 -3.85
N ALA A 100 -13.79 -7.60 -3.63
CA ALA A 100 -12.53 -8.31 -3.78
C ALA A 100 -12.08 -8.29 -5.24
N SER A 101 -10.78 -8.07 -5.46
CA SER A 101 -10.19 -8.20 -6.79
C SER A 101 -10.32 -9.64 -7.30
N THR A 102 -10.74 -9.79 -8.55
CA THR A 102 -10.88 -11.09 -9.23
C THR A 102 -9.51 -11.62 -9.69
N LEU A 103 -9.39 -12.94 -9.92
CA LEU A 103 -8.18 -13.54 -10.50
C LEU A 103 -7.80 -12.86 -11.82
N GLU A 104 -8.77 -12.77 -12.74
CA GLU A 104 -8.62 -12.08 -14.04
C GLU A 104 -8.00 -10.68 -13.91
N PHE A 105 -8.47 -9.88 -12.95
CA PHE A 105 -7.91 -8.54 -12.74
C PHE A 105 -6.48 -8.59 -12.21
N ILE A 106 -6.18 -9.50 -11.28
CA ILE A 106 -4.87 -9.64 -10.67
C ILE A 106 -3.84 -10.12 -11.70
N GLU A 107 -4.15 -11.18 -12.43
CA GLU A 107 -3.28 -11.74 -13.48
C GLU A 107 -3.05 -10.73 -14.60
N GLY A 108 -4.11 -10.06 -15.07
CA GLY A 108 -4.00 -8.97 -16.03
C GLY A 108 -3.15 -7.79 -15.52
N SER A 109 -3.24 -7.49 -14.23
CA SER A 109 -2.42 -6.44 -13.59
C SER A 109 -0.95 -6.83 -13.51
N ILE A 110 -0.65 -8.08 -13.14
CA ILE A 110 0.72 -8.61 -13.14
C ILE A 110 1.28 -8.50 -14.56
N LYS A 111 0.56 -9.01 -15.57
CA LYS A 111 0.97 -8.95 -16.98
C LYS A 111 1.28 -7.52 -17.45
N PHE A 112 0.39 -6.57 -17.14
CA PHE A 112 0.59 -5.17 -17.49
C PHE A 112 1.88 -4.60 -16.87
N VAL A 113 2.08 -4.83 -15.57
CA VAL A 113 3.25 -4.32 -14.85
C VAL A 113 4.53 -4.99 -15.32
N MET A 114 4.51 -6.30 -15.55
CA MET A 114 5.63 -7.06 -16.09
C MET A 114 6.08 -6.51 -17.44
N LYS A 115 5.16 -6.34 -18.40
CA LYS A 115 5.47 -5.75 -19.71
C LYS A 115 6.08 -4.35 -19.59
N ARG A 116 5.60 -3.55 -18.62
CA ARG A 116 6.17 -2.21 -18.36
C ARG A 116 7.59 -2.30 -17.80
N LEU A 117 7.87 -3.20 -16.86
CA LEU A 117 9.21 -3.39 -16.30
C LEU A 117 10.19 -3.94 -17.35
N GLU A 118 9.76 -4.90 -18.16
CA GLU A 118 10.57 -5.48 -19.24
C GLU A 118 10.90 -4.46 -20.33
N SER A 119 10.01 -3.49 -20.59
CA SER A 119 10.30 -2.38 -21.51
C SER A 119 11.45 -1.48 -21.04
N THR A 120 11.84 -1.58 -19.76
CA THR A 120 13.03 -0.93 -19.21
C THR A 120 14.28 -1.80 -19.20
N ASN A 121 14.29 -2.89 -19.99
CA ASN A 121 15.34 -3.90 -20.09
C ASN A 121 15.55 -4.78 -18.84
N LEU A 122 14.60 -4.81 -17.90
CA LEU A 122 14.63 -5.76 -16.79
C LEU A 122 14.23 -7.15 -17.32
N LYS A 123 15.06 -8.16 -17.10
CA LYS A 123 14.79 -9.53 -17.56
C LYS A 123 14.56 -10.49 -16.40
N ASN A 124 15.24 -10.28 -15.29
CA ASN A 124 15.21 -11.18 -14.15
C ASN A 124 14.32 -10.64 -13.02
N ILE A 125 13.01 -10.79 -13.16
CA ILE A 125 12.01 -10.26 -12.22
C ILE A 125 11.49 -11.39 -11.32
N ALA A 126 11.59 -11.21 -10.00
CA ALA A 126 10.92 -12.02 -9.01
C ALA A 126 9.53 -11.45 -8.71
N ILE A 127 8.53 -12.32 -8.60
CA ILE A 127 7.18 -11.94 -8.18
C ILE A 127 6.95 -12.45 -6.76
N ILE A 128 6.62 -11.54 -5.84
CA ILE A 128 6.39 -11.87 -4.43
C ILE A 128 4.92 -11.62 -4.12
N PHE A 129 4.22 -12.68 -3.77
CA PHE A 129 2.81 -12.65 -3.46
C PHE A 129 2.57 -12.45 -1.97
N PHE A 130 1.74 -11.46 -1.71
CA PHE A 130 1.29 -11.09 -0.41
C PHE A 130 -0.24 -11.18 -0.27
N GLY A 131 -0.72 -11.76 0.83
CA GLY A 131 -2.12 -11.90 1.16
C GLY A 131 -2.35 -12.68 2.45
N SER A 132 -3.48 -12.42 3.10
CA SER A 132 -3.94 -13.22 4.24
C SER A 132 -4.61 -14.54 3.80
N ASP A 133 -5.07 -14.62 2.57
CA ASP A 133 -5.71 -15.81 1.98
C ASP A 133 -4.70 -16.59 1.15
N LYS A 134 -3.96 -17.51 1.79
CA LYS A 134 -2.92 -18.30 1.12
C LYS A 134 -3.49 -19.20 0.02
N ASN A 135 -4.69 -19.75 0.19
CA ASN A 135 -5.33 -20.59 -0.81
C ASN A 135 -5.56 -19.81 -2.09
N PHE A 136 -6.07 -18.58 -1.96
CA PHE A 136 -6.21 -17.70 -3.10
C PHE A 136 -4.89 -17.33 -3.76
N LEU A 137 -3.82 -17.12 -2.99
CA LEU A 137 -2.50 -16.83 -3.59
C LEU A 137 -1.99 -17.97 -4.47
N TYR A 138 -2.33 -19.22 -4.14
CA TYR A 138 -1.98 -20.39 -4.96
C TYR A 138 -2.83 -20.53 -6.22
N GLU A 139 -3.99 -19.87 -6.29
CA GLU A 139 -4.85 -19.85 -7.48
C GLU A 139 -4.37 -18.84 -8.53
N ILE A 140 -3.50 -17.89 -8.17
CA ILE A 140 -3.00 -16.89 -9.10
C ILE A 140 -1.94 -17.54 -10.00
N GLU A 141 -2.23 -17.63 -11.29
CA GLU A 141 -1.33 -18.19 -12.30
C GLU A 141 -0.82 -17.06 -13.21
N PRO A 142 0.25 -16.34 -12.85
CA PRO A 142 0.86 -15.38 -13.78
C PRO A 142 1.52 -16.14 -14.94
N GLU A 143 1.80 -15.43 -16.04
CA GLU A 143 2.40 -16.04 -17.24
C GLU A 143 3.69 -16.82 -16.92
N GLU A 144 3.90 -17.92 -17.67
CA GLU A 144 5.02 -18.84 -17.46
C GLU A 144 6.39 -18.14 -17.57
N GLY A 145 7.37 -18.60 -16.79
CA GLY A 145 8.78 -18.17 -16.92
C GLY A 145 9.28 -17.22 -15.83
N HIS A 146 8.45 -16.85 -14.85
CA HIS A 146 8.85 -16.01 -13.72
C HIS A 146 8.92 -16.78 -12.40
N ASN A 147 9.86 -16.39 -11.54
CA ASN A 147 9.97 -16.96 -10.20
C ASN A 147 8.93 -16.32 -9.27
N ILE A 148 8.02 -17.12 -8.75
CA ILE A 148 6.95 -16.69 -7.84
C ILE A 148 7.26 -17.16 -6.43
N TYR A 149 7.13 -16.27 -5.46
CA TYR A 149 7.39 -16.54 -4.06
C TYR A 149 6.22 -16.10 -3.18
N ILE A 150 5.81 -16.96 -2.26
CA ILE A 150 4.87 -16.63 -1.19
C ILE A 150 5.63 -16.74 0.14
N PRO A 151 6.05 -15.62 0.75
CA PRO A 151 6.81 -15.65 1.98
C PRO A 151 6.00 -16.26 3.13
N SER A 152 6.60 -17.16 3.89
CA SER A 152 5.98 -17.73 5.09
C SER A 152 6.13 -16.78 6.30
N ILE A 153 5.56 -15.58 6.16
CA ILE A 153 5.57 -14.53 7.21
C ILE A 153 4.18 -14.48 7.86
N ASN A 154 4.12 -14.68 9.17
CA ASN A 154 2.87 -14.65 9.94
C ASN A 154 2.69 -13.36 10.75
N ASN A 155 3.76 -12.56 10.93
CA ASN A 155 3.71 -11.31 11.67
C ASN A 155 3.51 -10.13 10.72
N THR A 156 2.43 -9.36 10.91
CA THR A 156 2.04 -8.23 10.06
C THR A 156 3.09 -7.12 9.99
N SER A 157 3.85 -6.87 11.06
CA SER A 157 4.93 -5.88 11.07
C SER A 157 6.16 -6.34 10.30
N VAL A 158 6.53 -7.63 10.42
CA VAL A 158 7.59 -8.25 9.58
C VAL A 158 7.20 -8.16 8.12
N TYR A 159 5.93 -8.41 7.84
CA TYR A 159 5.37 -8.35 6.51
C TYR A 159 5.43 -6.96 5.88
N LEU A 160 5.03 -5.95 6.66
CA LEU A 160 5.07 -4.55 6.25
C LEU A 160 6.50 -4.11 5.96
N TYR A 161 7.42 -4.40 6.88
CA TYR A 161 8.83 -4.06 6.73
C TYR A 161 9.50 -4.78 5.56
N PHE A 162 9.20 -6.07 5.37
CA PHE A 162 9.67 -6.81 4.20
C PHE A 162 9.24 -6.09 2.92
N GLY A 163 7.96 -5.72 2.82
CA GLY A 163 7.43 -5.00 1.67
C GLY A 163 8.16 -3.69 1.40
N ILE A 164 8.36 -2.89 2.45
CA ILE A 164 9.06 -1.59 2.37
C ILE A 164 10.52 -1.74 1.91
N LYS A 165 11.24 -2.72 2.47
CA LYS A 165 12.69 -2.89 2.25
C LYS A 165 13.00 -3.64 0.95
N TYR A 166 12.32 -4.75 0.70
CA TYR A 166 12.70 -5.72 -0.32
C TYR A 166 11.91 -5.59 -1.62
N CYS A 167 10.75 -4.95 -1.65
CA CYS A 167 10.04 -4.73 -2.92
C CYS A 167 10.65 -3.57 -3.71
N ASP A 168 10.76 -3.72 -5.03
CA ASP A 168 11.14 -2.65 -5.95
C ASP A 168 9.92 -2.06 -6.67
N SER A 169 8.81 -2.80 -6.67
CA SER A 169 7.49 -2.36 -7.12
C SER A 169 6.40 -3.04 -6.30
N LEU A 170 5.22 -2.43 -6.26
CA LEU A 170 4.08 -2.95 -5.51
C LEU A 170 2.79 -2.84 -6.32
N ILE A 171 2.03 -3.93 -6.41
CA ILE A 171 0.66 -3.94 -6.93
C ILE A 171 -0.30 -4.04 -5.74
N ILE A 172 -1.13 -3.01 -5.55
CA ILE A 172 -2.17 -2.94 -4.53
C ILE A 172 -3.51 -3.34 -5.16
N THR A 173 -3.94 -4.58 -4.93
CA THR A 173 -5.21 -5.09 -5.48
C THR A 173 -6.42 -4.72 -4.62
N ALA A 174 -6.20 -4.41 -3.35
CA ALA A 174 -7.22 -3.94 -2.41
C ALA A 174 -6.98 -2.46 -2.11
N PRO A 175 -7.53 -1.54 -2.91
CA PRO A 175 -7.11 -0.14 -2.91
C PRO A 175 -7.51 0.65 -1.66
N CYS A 176 -8.53 0.20 -0.94
CA CYS A 176 -8.90 0.74 0.37
C CYS A 176 -8.06 0.18 1.54
N SER A 177 -7.09 -0.69 1.27
CA SER A 177 -6.24 -1.28 2.31
C SER A 177 -5.26 -0.24 2.84
N GLY A 178 -5.51 0.26 4.06
CA GLY A 178 -4.55 1.14 4.75
C GLY A 178 -3.18 0.48 4.92
N PHE A 179 -3.15 -0.84 5.14
CA PHE A 179 -1.91 -1.62 5.22
C PHE A 179 -1.07 -1.53 3.93
N ALA A 180 -1.69 -1.80 2.78
CA ALA A 180 -1.00 -1.75 1.49
C ALA A 180 -0.62 -0.31 1.09
N TRP A 181 -1.47 0.65 1.45
CA TRP A 181 -1.19 2.06 1.25
C TRP A 181 0.03 2.51 2.04
N TRP A 182 0.12 2.16 3.33
CA TRP A 182 1.29 2.47 4.15
C TRP A 182 2.55 1.75 3.68
N MET A 183 2.43 0.50 3.23
CA MET A 183 3.54 -0.23 2.62
C MET A 183 4.12 0.55 1.44
N GLY A 184 3.28 0.94 0.48
CA GLY A 184 3.70 1.74 -0.67
C GLY A 184 4.25 3.11 -0.26
N TYR A 185 3.57 3.83 0.62
CA TYR A 185 3.96 5.17 1.06
C TYR A 185 5.36 5.20 1.71
N LEU A 186 5.68 4.18 2.50
CA LEU A 186 6.94 4.06 3.23
C LEU A 186 8.10 3.50 2.38
N MET A 187 7.84 2.94 1.19
CA MET A 187 8.91 2.52 0.29
C MET A 187 9.86 3.68 -0.05
N PRO A 188 11.16 3.41 -0.28
CA PRO A 188 12.11 4.43 -0.72
C PRO A 188 11.61 5.30 -1.89
N GLU A 189 11.93 6.59 -1.88
CA GLU A 189 11.39 7.55 -2.86
C GLU A 189 11.69 7.19 -4.31
N ASN A 190 12.89 6.66 -4.57
CA ASN A 190 13.30 6.17 -5.88
C ASN A 190 12.46 4.98 -6.40
N LYS A 191 11.60 4.40 -5.54
CA LYS A 191 10.67 3.31 -5.89
C LYS A 191 9.22 3.76 -6.00
N ASN A 192 8.87 4.99 -5.59
CA ASN A 192 7.49 5.46 -5.55
C ASN A 192 6.80 5.49 -6.92
N GLY A 193 7.55 5.69 -8.00
CA GLY A 193 7.04 5.63 -9.38
C GLY A 193 6.63 4.23 -9.85
N ASN A 194 6.88 3.20 -9.04
CA ASN A 194 6.59 1.80 -9.35
C ASN A 194 5.54 1.19 -8.41
N ILE A 195 4.65 2.01 -7.88
CA ILE A 195 3.50 1.56 -7.09
C ILE A 195 2.26 1.64 -7.98
N PHE A 196 1.60 0.50 -8.14
CA PHE A 196 0.44 0.29 -8.97
C PHE A 196 -0.75 -0.03 -8.08
N TYR A 197 -1.93 0.49 -8.37
CA TYR A 197 -3.10 0.26 -7.54
C TYR A 197 -4.36 0.02 -8.38
N ASN A 198 -5.23 -0.88 -7.91
CA ASN A 198 -6.56 -1.02 -8.49
C ASN A 198 -7.32 0.31 -8.34
N ASN A 199 -7.72 0.95 -9.45
CA ASN A 199 -8.37 2.26 -9.42
C ASN A 199 -9.80 2.27 -8.82
N CYS A 200 -10.19 1.20 -8.13
CA CYS A 200 -11.46 1.04 -7.43
C CYS A 200 -12.72 1.08 -8.30
N ASN A 201 -12.73 1.66 -9.51
CA ASN A 201 -13.90 1.90 -10.37
C ASN A 201 -15.24 2.31 -9.67
N GLY A 202 -15.20 2.87 -8.46
CA GLY A 202 -16.38 3.22 -7.64
C GLY A 202 -16.78 2.21 -6.56
N TYR A 203 -16.05 1.11 -6.39
CA TYR A 203 -16.27 0.06 -5.38
C TYR A 203 -15.77 0.47 -3.99
N CYS A 204 -14.68 1.21 -3.90
CA CYS A 204 -14.25 1.76 -2.62
C CYS A 204 -15.22 2.85 -2.15
N LYS A 205 -15.42 2.98 -0.83
CA LYS A 205 -16.12 4.15 -0.23
C LYS A 205 -15.51 5.49 -0.65
N CYS A 206 -14.30 5.47 -1.20
CA CYS A 206 -13.70 6.57 -1.95
C CYS A 206 -14.51 6.78 -3.25
N ASN A 207 -15.40 7.77 -3.27
CA ASN A 207 -16.01 8.22 -4.51
C ASN A 207 -14.90 8.54 -5.54
N LYS A 208 -15.14 8.33 -6.84
CA LYS A 208 -14.14 8.53 -7.91
C LYS A 208 -13.46 9.91 -7.85
N GLN A 209 -14.17 10.92 -7.37
CA GLN A 209 -13.71 12.29 -7.20
C GLN A 209 -12.61 12.47 -6.13
N PHE A 210 -12.48 11.51 -5.21
CA PHE A 210 -11.58 11.59 -4.05
C PHE A 210 -10.38 10.64 -4.14
N VAL A 211 -10.37 9.72 -5.11
CA VAL A 211 -9.22 8.81 -5.35
C VAL A 211 -7.93 9.59 -5.62
N GLN A 212 -8.03 10.74 -6.29
CA GLN A 212 -6.94 11.68 -6.55
C GLN A 212 -6.35 12.35 -5.30
N ASN A 213 -7.08 12.36 -4.18
CA ASN A 213 -6.58 12.84 -2.89
C ASN A 213 -6.07 11.68 -2.03
N TYR A 214 -6.48 10.44 -2.32
CA TYR A 214 -6.12 9.25 -1.55
C TYR A 214 -4.72 8.74 -1.91
N PHE A 215 -4.47 8.49 -3.20
CA PHE A 215 -3.19 7.96 -3.68
C PHE A 215 -2.20 9.06 -4.03
N MET A 216 -0.91 8.76 -3.89
CA MET A 216 0.16 9.66 -4.31
C MET A 216 0.06 9.95 -5.83
N PRO A 217 0.36 11.18 -6.29
CA PRO A 217 0.22 11.56 -7.70
C PRO A 217 1.08 10.74 -8.67
N ASN A 218 2.19 10.18 -8.19
CA ASN A 218 3.12 9.38 -8.98
C ASN A 218 2.81 7.86 -8.98
N TRP A 219 1.78 7.43 -8.25
CA TRP A 219 1.33 6.04 -8.30
C TRP A 219 0.47 5.79 -9.53
N VAL A 220 0.54 4.57 -10.07
CA VAL A 220 -0.05 4.23 -11.36
C VAL A 220 -1.37 3.47 -11.17
N PRO A 221 -2.52 4.01 -11.62
CA PRO A 221 -3.79 3.31 -11.56
C PRO A 221 -3.85 2.15 -12.56
N LEU A 222 -4.38 1.02 -12.09
CA LEU A 222 -4.72 -0.18 -12.86
C LEU A 222 -6.23 -0.21 -13.10
N TYR A 223 -6.62 -0.46 -14.35
CA TYR A 223 -8.01 -0.47 -14.79
C TYR A 223 -8.37 -1.84 -15.36
N LYS A 224 -9.55 -2.34 -15.00
CA LYS A 224 -10.08 -3.62 -15.48
C LYS A 224 -10.14 -3.76 -17.01
N ASN A 225 -10.29 -2.66 -17.75
CA ASN A 225 -10.38 -2.68 -19.23
C ASN A 225 -9.05 -2.34 -19.94
N LYS A 226 -7.96 -2.09 -19.22
CA LYS A 226 -6.64 -1.74 -19.81
C LYS A 226 -5.57 -2.81 -19.60
N THR A 227 -5.89 -3.90 -18.90
CA THR A 227 -5.00 -5.06 -18.79
C THR A 227 -4.84 -5.81 -20.13
N ASP A 228 -5.70 -5.52 -21.11
CA ASP A 228 -5.63 -6.06 -22.48
C ASP A 228 -5.12 -5.07 -23.54
N GLY A 229 -4.75 -3.84 -23.14
CA GLY A 229 -4.53 -2.74 -24.07
C GLY A 229 -3.17 -2.08 -23.93
N VAL A 230 -2.11 -2.76 -24.33
CA VAL A 230 -0.85 -2.09 -24.68
C VAL A 230 -0.80 -1.93 -26.19
N ASN A 231 -1.28 -0.77 -26.65
CA ASN A 231 -0.79 -0.10 -27.85
C ASN A 231 -0.02 1.14 -27.40
#